data_AF-A0A914L4X6-F1
#
_entry.id   AF-A0A914L4X6-F1
#
_cell.length_a   1.000
_cell.length_b   1.000
_cell.length_c   1.000
_cell.angle_alpha   90.00
_cell.angle_beta   90.00
_cell.angle_gamma   90.00
#
_symmetry.space_group_name_H-M   'P 1'
#
loop_
_entity.id
_entity.type
_entity.pdbx_description
1 polymer ?
#
loop_
_entity_poly.entity_id
_entity_poly.type
_entity_poly.pdbx_seq_one_letter_code
_entity_poly.pdbx_strand_id
1 'polypeptide(L)'
;MIDLLFDNDGKTSLQFHIQAAVIGTNNDKFENCLKFCLNHCAVYKTLMLFFMQNDDVDILEQYTDVLFNIIINEGNKFPRVTFGIFKLTRLYDHVVEYITSSKDFSKMVPIVDLIYDSSEIKLPERAENVEEKGDSTKYQIFNIYDPKVKFQFYQEGDWMGTVSIVNMDNCLEYERAMEYWENMI
;
A
#
# COMPACT_ATOMS: atom_id res chain seq x y z
N MET A 1 6.75 -12.42 -26.99
CA MET A 1 6.23 -11.03 -27.03
C MET A 1 6.87 -10.11 -25.98
N ILE A 2 7.89 -10.58 -25.23
CA ILE A 2 8.59 -9.79 -24.20
C ILE A 2 9.92 -9.21 -24.70
N ASP A 3 10.54 -9.81 -25.72
CA ASP A 3 11.86 -9.37 -26.22
C ASP A 3 11.83 -7.96 -26.85
N LEU A 4 10.64 -7.49 -27.27
CA LEU A 4 10.45 -6.14 -27.82
C LEU A 4 10.58 -5.01 -26.78
N LEU A 5 10.63 -5.33 -25.49
CA LEU A 5 10.72 -4.37 -24.38
C LEU A 5 12.16 -4.15 -23.87
N PHE A 6 13.10 -5.02 -24.25
CA PHE A 6 14.43 -5.06 -23.65
C PHE A 6 15.58 -4.91 -24.64
N ASP A 7 15.31 -4.88 -25.95
CA ASP A 7 16.33 -4.63 -26.97
C ASP A 7 16.34 -3.16 -27.44
N ASN A 8 17.56 -2.61 -27.40
CA ASN A 8 18.06 -1.34 -27.94
C ASN A 8 17.95 -0.05 -27.09
N ASP A 9 19.11 0.29 -26.50
CA ASP A 9 19.92 1.45 -26.90
C ASP A 9 19.16 2.76 -27.07
N GLY A 10 18.62 3.24 -25.95
CA GLY A 10 18.51 4.66 -25.62
C GLY A 10 17.75 5.55 -26.62
N LYS A 11 16.45 5.78 -26.39
CA LYS A 11 15.87 7.15 -26.43
C LYS A 11 14.40 7.32 -26.06
N THR A 12 13.68 6.28 -25.70
CA THR A 12 12.35 6.44 -25.09
C THR A 12 12.23 5.54 -23.89
N SER A 13 12.12 6.13 -22.69
CA SER A 13 11.62 5.41 -21.54
C SER A 13 10.19 5.00 -21.87
N LEU A 14 10.01 3.75 -22.29
CA LEU A 14 8.67 3.23 -22.51
C LEU A 14 7.93 3.31 -21.18
N GLN A 15 6.87 4.12 -21.16
CA GLN A 15 6.03 4.32 -20.00
C GLN A 15 4.61 3.83 -20.33
N PHE A 16 4.14 2.88 -19.54
CA PHE A 16 2.79 2.35 -19.60
C PHE A 16 1.88 3.23 -18.75
N HIS A 17 1.00 3.95 -19.42
CA HIS A 17 -0.03 4.78 -18.82
C HIS A 17 -1.27 3.93 -18.60
N ILE A 18 -1.45 3.42 -17.38
CA ILE A 18 -2.47 2.41 -17.06
C ILE A 18 -3.37 2.87 -15.92
N GLN A 19 -4.64 2.53 -15.98
CA GLN A 19 -5.58 2.90 -14.91
C GLN A 19 -5.27 2.10 -13.64
N ALA A 20 -5.18 0.78 -13.77
CA ALA A 20 -4.84 -0.10 -12.67
C ALA A 20 -3.80 -1.12 -13.14
N ALA A 21 -2.92 -1.53 -12.23
CA ALA A 21 -1.92 -2.56 -12.45
C ALA A 21 -2.08 -3.62 -11.37
N VAL A 22 -2.15 -4.89 -11.76
CA VAL A 22 -2.15 -6.02 -10.84
C VAL A 22 -0.94 -6.87 -11.16
N ILE A 23 -0.07 -7.05 -10.17
CA ILE A 23 1.19 -7.77 -10.33
C ILE A 23 1.26 -8.81 -9.25
N GLY A 24 1.14 -10.07 -9.67
CA GLY A 24 1.32 -11.24 -8.84
C GLY A 24 2.59 -11.97 -9.24
N THR A 25 3.39 -12.42 -8.27
CA THR A 25 4.45 -13.41 -8.52
C THR A 25 4.35 -14.56 -7.53
N ASN A 26 4.83 -15.72 -7.97
CA ASN A 26 5.00 -16.92 -7.14
C ASN A 26 6.49 -17.27 -6.98
N ASN A 27 7.39 -16.34 -7.32
CA ASN A 27 8.80 -16.63 -7.59
C ASN A 27 9.73 -15.54 -7.02
N ASP A 28 10.98 -15.93 -6.76
CA ASP A 28 12.13 -15.15 -6.25
C ASP A 28 12.51 -13.89 -7.05
N LYS A 29 11.90 -13.65 -8.21
CA LYS A 29 12.13 -12.50 -9.10
C LYS A 29 11.14 -11.36 -8.88
N PHE A 30 10.55 -11.26 -7.68
CA PHE A 30 9.67 -10.15 -7.37
C PHE A 30 10.36 -8.79 -7.55
N GLU A 31 11.67 -8.72 -7.27
CA GLU A 31 12.49 -7.54 -7.50
C GLU A 31 12.38 -7.01 -8.95
N ASN A 32 12.35 -7.91 -9.94
CA ASN A 32 12.22 -7.51 -11.35
C ASN A 32 10.84 -6.94 -11.65
N CYS A 33 9.79 -7.48 -11.02
CA CYS A 33 8.44 -6.95 -11.13
C CYS A 33 8.37 -5.54 -10.53
N LEU A 34 8.93 -5.34 -9.33
CA LEU A 34 9.01 -4.02 -8.70
C LEU A 34 9.79 -3.01 -9.54
N LYS A 35 10.96 -3.40 -10.08
CA LYS A 35 11.75 -2.57 -11.00
C LYS A 35 10.94 -2.19 -12.23
N PHE A 36 10.16 -3.13 -12.77
CA PHE A 36 9.28 -2.84 -13.89
C PHE A 36 8.21 -1.80 -13.51
N CYS A 37 7.52 -1.96 -12.38
CA CYS A 37 6.53 -0.98 -11.91
C CYS A 37 7.12 0.41 -11.77
N LEU A 38 8.25 0.51 -11.08
CA LEU A 38 8.87 1.76 -10.67
C LEU A 38 9.39 2.58 -11.86
N ASN A 39 9.90 1.88 -12.88
CA ASN A 39 10.55 2.49 -14.03
C ASN A 39 9.64 2.65 -15.25
N HIS A 40 8.61 1.81 -15.38
CA HIS A 40 7.81 1.73 -16.59
C HIS A 40 6.31 1.96 -16.38
N CYS A 41 5.78 1.95 -15.16
CA CYS A 41 4.34 2.17 -14.95
C CYS A 41 4.05 3.59 -14.45
N ALA A 42 3.09 4.27 -15.10
CA ALA A 42 2.35 5.41 -14.56
C ALA A 42 0.93 4.96 -14.28
N VAL A 43 0.58 4.76 -13.00
CA VAL A 43 -0.70 4.17 -12.60
C VAL A 43 -1.60 5.25 -12.05
N TYR A 44 -2.77 5.45 -12.66
CA TYR A 44 -3.65 6.56 -12.31
C TYR A 44 -4.68 6.23 -11.24
N LYS A 45 -4.91 4.96 -10.92
CA LYS A 45 -5.86 4.55 -9.88
C LYS A 45 -5.23 3.67 -8.82
N THR A 46 -4.72 2.49 -9.19
CA THR A 46 -4.27 1.51 -8.18
C THR A 46 -3.20 0.58 -8.69
N LEU A 47 -2.12 0.46 -7.93
CA LEU A 47 -1.12 -0.61 -8.06
C LEU A 47 -1.43 -1.69 -7.00
N MET A 48 -1.78 -2.89 -7.44
CA MET A 48 -1.96 -4.06 -6.58
C MET A 48 -0.77 -5.00 -6.72
N LEU A 49 -0.13 -5.32 -5.61
CA LEU A 49 1.00 -6.24 -5.52
C LEU A 49 0.55 -7.47 -4.72
N PHE A 50 0.47 -8.62 -5.39
CA PHE A 50 0.06 -9.90 -4.79
C PHE A 50 1.24 -10.86 -4.68
N PHE A 51 1.32 -11.52 -3.54
CA PHE A 51 2.41 -12.43 -3.21
C PHE A 51 1.79 -13.79 -3.04
N MET A 52 1.71 -14.51 -4.16
CA MET A 52 0.99 -15.76 -4.20
C MET A 52 1.93 -16.87 -3.76
N GLN A 53 1.59 -17.50 -2.63
CA GLN A 53 2.13 -18.78 -2.16
C GLN A 53 3.65 -18.81 -1.94
N ASN A 54 4.12 -18.12 -0.90
CA ASN A 54 5.24 -18.64 -0.12
C ASN A 54 4.89 -18.48 1.35
N ASP A 55 4.65 -19.61 2.03
CA ASP A 55 4.59 -19.66 3.50
C ASP A 55 5.95 -19.27 4.14
N ASP A 56 6.97 -19.07 3.29
CA ASP A 56 8.30 -18.60 3.67
C ASP A 56 8.30 -17.07 3.84
N VAL A 57 7.93 -16.65 5.05
CA VAL A 57 7.92 -15.26 5.52
C VAL A 57 9.27 -14.57 5.27
N ASP A 58 10.38 -15.31 5.36
CA ASP A 58 11.74 -14.75 5.26
C ASP A 58 12.04 -14.18 3.85
N ILE A 59 11.49 -14.78 2.79
CA ILE A 59 11.65 -14.31 1.41
C ILE A 59 10.94 -12.98 1.18
N LEU A 60 9.88 -12.71 1.93
CA LEU A 60 9.06 -11.52 1.76
C LEU A 60 9.62 -10.35 2.57
N GLU A 61 10.20 -10.63 3.75
CA GLU A 61 10.87 -9.61 4.55
C GLU A 61 11.99 -8.89 3.80
N GLN A 62 12.69 -9.57 2.90
CA GLN A 62 13.79 -8.97 2.13
C GLN A 62 13.34 -7.81 1.22
N TYR A 63 12.04 -7.74 0.88
CA TYR A 63 11.48 -6.67 0.06
C TYR A 63 10.89 -5.52 0.90
N THR A 64 10.83 -5.66 2.22
CA THR A 64 10.20 -4.67 3.13
C THR A 64 10.68 -3.25 2.87
N ASP A 65 11.99 -3.05 2.72
CA ASP A 65 12.56 -1.71 2.51
C ASP A 65 12.15 -1.12 1.16
N VAL A 66 12.03 -1.96 0.12
CA VAL A 66 11.57 -1.52 -1.21
C VAL A 66 10.09 -1.19 -1.21
N LEU A 67 9.25 -2.02 -0.56
CA LEU A 67 7.81 -1.79 -0.42
C LEU A 67 7.55 -0.53 0.40
N PHE A 68 8.30 -0.34 1.49
CA PHE A 68 8.23 0.86 2.31
C PHE A 68 8.64 2.10 1.51
N ASN A 69 9.72 2.01 0.72
CA ASN A 69 10.15 3.11 -0.14
C ASN A 69 9.08 3.49 -1.19
N ILE A 70 8.36 2.52 -1.75
CA ILE A 70 7.21 2.78 -2.63
C ILE A 70 6.16 3.61 -1.89
N ILE A 71 5.81 3.21 -0.67
CA ILE A 71 4.80 3.89 0.16
C ILE A 71 5.19 5.34 0.43
N ILE A 72 6.43 5.63 0.83
CA ILE A 72 6.78 6.97 1.33
C ILE A 72 7.29 7.94 0.25
N ASN A 73 7.73 7.44 -0.91
CA ASN A 73 8.40 8.27 -1.93
C ASN A 73 7.70 8.31 -3.30
N GLU A 74 6.78 7.39 -3.60
CA GLU A 74 6.22 7.23 -4.95
C GLU A 74 4.74 7.62 -5.05
N GLY A 75 4.22 8.43 -4.11
CA GLY A 75 2.82 8.89 -4.11
C GLY A 75 2.43 9.76 -5.31
N ASN A 76 3.41 10.34 -6.01
CA ASN A 76 3.20 11.04 -7.28
C ASN A 76 2.98 10.08 -8.46
N LYS A 77 3.41 8.82 -8.35
CA LYS A 77 3.22 7.78 -9.38
C LYS A 77 2.06 6.86 -9.06
N PHE A 78 1.79 6.64 -7.77
CA PHE A 78 0.78 5.71 -7.30
C PHE A 78 -0.18 6.42 -6.33
N PRO A 79 -1.40 6.75 -6.77
CA PRO A 79 -2.41 7.36 -5.88
C PRO A 79 -2.95 6.35 -4.86
N ARG A 80 -2.92 5.06 -5.20
CA ARG A 80 -3.24 3.94 -4.30
C ARG A 80 -2.31 2.76 -4.52
N VAL A 81 -1.84 2.16 -3.45
CA VAL A 81 -1.10 0.89 -3.47
C VAL A 81 -1.78 -0.11 -2.55
N THR A 82 -2.04 -1.31 -3.06
CA THR A 82 -2.60 -2.43 -2.29
C THR A 82 -1.57 -3.55 -2.26
N PHE A 83 -1.22 -4.00 -1.06
CA PHE A 83 -0.36 -5.16 -0.84
C PHE A 83 -1.23 -6.31 -0.34
N GLY A 84 -1.31 -7.37 -1.15
CA GLY A 84 -2.15 -8.53 -0.88
C GLY A 84 -1.34 -9.77 -0.46
N ILE A 85 -1.87 -10.50 0.54
CA ILE A 85 -1.44 -11.84 0.98
C ILE A 85 -0.10 -11.80 1.75
N PHE A 86 -0.13 -11.37 3.03
CA PHE A 86 1.11 -11.26 3.82
C PHE A 86 1.00 -11.36 5.34
N LYS A 87 2.11 -11.83 5.94
CA LYS A 87 2.54 -11.54 7.32
C LYS A 87 3.65 -10.47 7.34
N LEU A 88 3.41 -9.30 6.74
CA LEU A 88 4.39 -8.21 6.67
C LEU A 88 4.29 -7.27 7.89
N THR A 89 4.35 -7.83 9.09
CA THR A 89 4.26 -7.07 10.36
C THR A 89 5.33 -5.97 10.39
N ARG A 90 6.53 -6.25 9.88
CA ARG A 90 7.62 -5.28 9.78
C ARG A 90 7.32 -4.11 8.82
N LEU A 91 6.65 -4.35 7.68
CA LEU A 91 6.25 -3.27 6.77
C LEU A 91 5.24 -2.36 7.47
N TYR A 92 4.25 -2.95 8.15
CA TYR A 92 3.28 -2.19 8.92
C TYR A 92 3.98 -1.35 10.00
N ASP A 93 4.88 -1.94 10.78
CA ASP A 93 5.61 -1.26 11.85
C ASP A 93 6.39 -0.06 11.30
N HIS A 94 7.10 -0.23 10.18
CA HIS A 94 7.82 0.87 9.50
C HIS A 94 6.86 1.98 9.06
N VAL A 95 5.68 1.63 8.53
CA VAL A 95 4.70 2.62 8.09
C VAL A 95 4.11 3.38 9.28
N VAL A 96 3.76 2.70 10.37
CA VAL A 96 3.25 3.33 11.59
C VAL A 96 4.32 4.24 12.22
N GLU A 97 5.57 3.77 12.31
CA GLU A 97 6.70 4.57 12.79
C GLU A 97 6.85 5.84 11.95
N TYR A 98 6.82 5.72 10.62
CA TYR A 98 6.91 6.87 9.72
C TYR A 98 5.74 7.84 9.89
N ILE A 99 4.51 7.33 9.98
CA ILE A 99 3.30 8.12 10.20
C ILE A 99 3.37 8.90 11.52
N THR A 100 3.94 8.31 12.57
CA THR A 100 3.99 8.92 13.90
C THR A 100 5.17 9.86 14.09
N SER A 101 6.26 9.67 13.34
CA SER A 101 7.53 10.40 13.52
C SER A 101 7.89 11.38 12.39
N SER A 102 7.31 11.23 11.19
CA SER A 102 7.61 12.10 10.05
C SER A 102 6.86 13.43 10.14
N LYS A 103 7.50 14.48 9.60
CA LYS A 103 6.96 15.83 9.46
C LYS A 103 6.54 16.16 8.02
N ASP A 104 6.92 15.30 7.08
CA ASP A 104 6.69 15.51 5.65
C ASP A 104 6.09 14.23 5.06
N PHE A 105 4.89 14.36 4.50
CA PHE A 105 4.16 13.30 3.82
C PHE A 105 3.88 13.64 2.35
N SER A 106 4.54 14.67 1.81
CA SER A 106 4.27 15.21 0.47
C SER A 106 4.47 14.21 -0.67
N LYS A 107 5.29 13.18 -0.44
CA LYS A 107 5.59 12.11 -1.40
C LYS A 107 4.96 10.78 -1.04
N MET A 108 4.27 10.69 0.09
CA MET A 108 3.65 9.46 0.54
C MET A 108 2.46 9.12 -0.36
N VAL A 109 2.31 7.83 -0.67
CA VAL A 109 1.13 7.28 -1.33
C VAL A 109 -0.12 7.64 -0.51
N PRO A 110 -1.11 8.31 -1.11
CA PRO A 110 -2.30 8.77 -0.39
C PRO A 110 -3.13 7.64 0.22
N ILE A 111 -3.26 6.51 -0.47
CA ILE A 111 -4.04 5.35 -0.01
C ILE A 111 -3.17 4.10 -0.06
N VAL A 112 -2.87 3.53 1.11
CA VAL A 112 -2.15 2.26 1.21
C VAL A 112 -3.03 1.22 1.86
N ASP A 113 -3.34 0.15 1.14
CA ASP A 113 -4.05 -1.01 1.71
C ASP A 113 -3.06 -2.12 1.99
N LEU A 114 -3.01 -2.58 3.23
CA LEU A 114 -2.29 -3.78 3.64
C LEU A 114 -3.33 -4.86 3.95
N ILE A 115 -3.38 -5.92 3.14
CA ILE A 115 -4.26 -7.07 3.38
C ILE A 115 -3.43 -8.15 4.09
N TYR A 116 -3.70 -8.38 5.37
CA TYR A 116 -2.95 -9.30 6.23
C TYR A 116 -3.86 -9.98 7.28
N ASP A 117 -3.31 -10.95 8.02
CA ASP A 117 -4.00 -11.56 9.17
C ASP A 117 -4.06 -10.59 10.36
N SER A 118 -5.25 -10.09 10.68
CA SER A 118 -5.49 -9.02 11.66
C SER A 118 -5.07 -9.36 13.09
N SER A 119 -4.84 -10.63 13.40
CA SER A 119 -4.58 -11.10 14.77
C SER A 119 -3.23 -10.66 15.34
N GLU A 120 -2.25 -10.32 14.49
CA GLU A 120 -0.88 -10.01 14.92
C GLU A 120 -0.60 -8.49 15.05
N ILE A 121 -1.52 -7.62 14.62
CA ILE A 121 -1.27 -6.19 14.58
C ILE A 121 -1.52 -5.48 15.91
N LYS A 122 -0.47 -4.80 16.37
CA LYS A 122 -0.54 -3.88 17.49
C LYS A 122 -0.92 -2.51 16.97
N LEU A 123 -2.07 -2.03 17.41
CA LEU A 123 -2.43 -0.64 17.22
C LEU A 123 -1.47 0.24 18.05
N PRO A 124 -1.03 1.38 17.52
CA PRO A 124 -0.24 2.32 18.29
C PRO A 124 -1.08 2.93 19.41
N GLU A 125 -0.42 3.36 20.49
CA GLU A 125 -1.06 3.86 21.73
C GLU A 125 -2.04 5.03 21.48
N ARG A 126 -1.82 5.79 20.40
CA ARG A 126 -2.63 6.94 20.00
C ARG A 126 -3.77 6.61 19.03
N ALA A 127 -3.97 5.34 18.70
CA ALA A 127 -5.08 4.92 17.87
C ALA A 127 -6.40 5.08 18.65
N GLU A 128 -7.32 5.84 18.08
CA GLU A 128 -8.66 6.04 18.63
C GLU A 128 -9.66 5.20 17.84
N ASN A 129 -10.54 4.48 18.54
CA ASN A 129 -11.68 3.83 17.91
C ASN A 129 -12.68 4.91 17.48
N VAL A 130 -13.03 4.93 16.19
CA VAL A 130 -13.94 5.92 15.62
C VAL A 130 -15.26 5.33 15.12
N GLU A 131 -15.30 4.02 14.84
CA GLU A 131 -16.49 3.35 14.33
C GLU A 131 -16.41 1.83 14.55
N GLU A 132 -17.52 1.22 14.97
CA GLU A 132 -17.71 -0.22 15.05
C GLU A 132 -18.90 -0.61 14.16
N LYS A 133 -18.70 -1.52 13.21
CA LYS A 133 -19.74 -1.98 12.28
C LYS A 133 -19.64 -3.49 12.07
N GLY A 134 -20.55 -4.24 12.70
CA GLY A 134 -20.52 -5.70 12.68
C GLY A 134 -19.22 -6.22 13.28
N ASP A 135 -18.49 -7.04 12.51
CA ASP A 135 -17.18 -7.59 12.91
C ASP A 135 -16.00 -6.70 12.49
N SER A 136 -16.26 -5.46 12.07
CA SER A 136 -15.24 -4.51 11.68
C SER A 136 -15.10 -3.35 12.67
N THR A 137 -13.86 -3.02 13.02
CA THR A 137 -13.51 -1.86 13.82
C THR A 137 -12.62 -0.93 13.02
N LYS A 138 -13.00 0.35 13.00
CA LYS A 138 -12.23 1.41 12.37
C LYS A 138 -11.49 2.20 13.44
N TYR A 139 -10.18 2.32 13.27
CA TYR A 139 -9.33 3.15 14.09
C TYR A 139 -8.79 4.33 13.31
N GLN A 140 -8.46 5.39 14.02
CA GLN A 140 -7.83 6.57 13.46
C GLN A 140 -6.60 6.96 14.28
N ILE A 141 -5.55 7.38 13.58
CA ILE A 141 -4.35 7.98 14.18
C ILE A 141 -4.16 9.37 13.58
N PHE A 142 -3.70 10.29 14.42
CA PHE A 142 -3.29 11.63 14.02
C PHE A 142 -1.78 11.75 14.07
N ASN A 143 -1.18 12.36 13.05
CA ASN A 143 0.22 12.74 13.11
C ASN A 143 0.44 13.79 14.21
N ILE A 144 1.60 13.70 14.88
CA ILE A 144 1.90 14.51 16.06
C ILE A 144 2.31 15.94 15.70
N TYR A 145 2.81 16.14 14.49
CA TYR A 145 3.29 17.41 13.96
C TYR A 145 2.23 18.13 13.13
N ASP A 146 1.34 17.39 12.46
CA ASP A 146 0.16 17.93 11.77
C ASP A 146 -1.10 17.08 12.03
N PRO A 147 -1.96 17.50 12.97
CA PRO A 147 -3.22 16.81 13.27
C PRO A 147 -4.23 16.77 12.10
N LYS A 148 -4.01 17.50 11.01
CA LYS A 148 -4.85 17.41 9.80
C LYS A 148 -4.57 16.14 9.02
N VAL A 149 -3.31 15.68 9.07
CA VAL A 149 -2.90 14.39 8.53
C VAL A 149 -3.44 13.30 9.45
N LYS A 150 -4.56 12.72 9.02
CA LYS A 150 -5.21 11.58 9.66
C LYS A 150 -4.83 10.33 8.89
N PHE A 151 -4.81 9.20 9.59
CA PHE A 151 -4.66 7.89 8.99
C PHE A 151 -5.74 6.99 9.57
N GLN A 152 -6.41 6.21 8.73
CA GLN A 152 -7.43 5.27 9.14
C GLN A 152 -6.84 3.86 9.11
N PHE A 153 -7.41 2.97 9.92
CA PHE A 153 -7.04 1.56 9.99
C PHE A 153 -8.35 0.81 10.08
N TYR A 154 -8.53 -0.21 9.25
CA TYR A 154 -9.70 -1.07 9.33
C TYR A 154 -9.24 -2.44 9.80
N GLN A 155 -9.95 -2.98 10.78
CA GLN A 155 -9.72 -4.31 11.28
C GLN A 155 -11.01 -5.08 11.08
N GLU A 156 -11.01 -6.06 10.18
CA GLU A 156 -12.14 -7.00 10.00
C GLU A 156 -11.86 -8.31 10.76
N GLY A 157 -12.92 -8.88 11.31
CA GLY A 157 -12.90 -10.09 12.15
C GLY A 157 -12.35 -11.35 11.48
N ASP A 158 -11.54 -12.04 12.27
CA ASP A 158 -11.00 -13.41 12.19
C ASP A 158 -10.24 -13.93 10.96
N TRP A 159 -10.35 -13.38 9.74
CA TRP A 159 -9.70 -14.06 8.59
C TRP A 159 -8.90 -13.20 7.61
N MET A 160 -9.23 -11.92 7.38
CA MET A 160 -8.37 -10.98 6.63
C MET A 160 -8.68 -9.54 7.05
N GLY A 161 -7.75 -8.88 7.74
CA GLY A 161 -7.85 -7.44 7.99
C GLY A 161 -7.28 -6.64 6.83
N THR A 162 -7.90 -5.51 6.50
CA THR A 162 -7.33 -4.53 5.58
C THR A 162 -6.99 -3.25 6.33
N VAL A 163 -5.72 -2.95 6.52
CA VAL A 163 -5.33 -1.62 7.02
C VAL A 163 -5.21 -0.68 5.85
N SER A 164 -6.19 0.22 5.71
CA SER A 164 -6.19 1.30 4.71
C SER A 164 -5.72 2.62 5.30
N ILE A 165 -4.46 2.95 5.06
CA ILE A 165 -3.81 4.19 5.50
C ILE A 165 -4.14 5.27 4.47
N VAL A 166 -4.91 6.27 4.91
CA VAL A 166 -5.46 7.32 4.04
C VAL A 166 -4.91 8.66 4.47
N ASN A 167 -4.08 9.31 3.66
CA ASN A 167 -3.70 10.71 3.89
C ASN A 167 -4.83 11.65 3.43
N MET A 168 -5.59 12.15 4.40
CA MET A 168 -6.78 12.98 4.15
C MET A 168 -6.51 14.31 3.45
N ASP A 169 -5.29 14.86 3.51
CA ASP A 169 -4.98 16.16 2.88
C ASP A 169 -4.89 16.07 1.35
N ASN A 170 -4.67 14.87 0.80
CA ASN A 170 -4.58 14.63 -0.64
C ASN A 170 -5.82 13.95 -1.24
N CYS A 171 -6.87 13.75 -0.45
CA CYS A 171 -7.90 12.75 -0.75
C CYS A 171 -9.25 13.33 -1.20
N LEU A 172 -9.24 14.23 -2.20
CA LEU A 172 -10.46 14.57 -2.96
C LEU A 172 -11.05 13.34 -3.69
N GLU A 173 -10.26 12.26 -3.83
CA GLU A 173 -10.69 10.98 -4.39
C GLU A 173 -11.16 9.96 -3.34
N TYR A 174 -11.05 10.24 -2.03
CA TYR A 174 -11.40 9.29 -0.98
C TYR A 174 -12.88 8.93 -0.98
N GLU A 175 -13.76 9.94 -1.07
CA GLU A 175 -15.20 9.72 -1.06
C GLU A 175 -15.62 8.83 -2.24
N ARG A 176 -14.96 8.97 -3.39
CA ARG A 176 -15.17 8.09 -4.56
C ARG A 176 -14.57 6.70 -4.40
N ALA A 177 -13.43 6.59 -3.72
CA ALA A 177 -12.78 5.31 -3.45
C ALA A 177 -13.56 4.46 -2.42
N MET A 178 -14.16 5.11 -1.43
CA MET A 178 -15.07 4.49 -0.45
C MET A 178 -16.38 4.07 -1.11
N GLU A 179 -16.97 4.92 -1.95
CA GLU A 179 -18.19 4.60 -2.72
C GLU A 179 -17.96 3.39 -3.65
N TYR A 180 -16.75 3.22 -4.20
CA TYR A 180 -16.40 2.03 -5.00
C TYR A 180 -16.27 0.76 -4.13
N TRP A 181 -15.77 0.88 -2.91
CA TRP A 181 -15.62 -0.23 -1.96
C TRP A 181 -16.96 -0.68 -1.38
N GLU A 182 -17.82 0.26 -1.00
CA GLU A 182 -19.19 -0.01 -0.52
C GLU A 182 -20.07 -0.69 -1.57
N ASN A 183 -19.74 -0.55 -2.86
CA ASN A 183 -20.45 -1.20 -3.97
C ASN A 183 -19.83 -2.55 -4.40
N MET A 184 -18.72 -2.97 -3.79
CA MET A 184 -18.08 -4.27 -4.05
C MET A 184 -18.41 -5.35 -3.00
N ILE A 185 -19.07 -4.97 -1.90
CA ILE A 185 -19.61 -5.85 -0.85
C ILE A 185 -21.12 -6.03 -1.07
#